data_AF-A0A8C2RHU5-F1
#
_entry.id   AF-A0A8C2RHU5-F1
#
_cell.length_a   1.000
_cell.length_b   1.000
_cell.length_c   1.000
_cell.angle_alpha   90.00
_cell.angle_beta   90.00
_cell.angle_gamma   90.00
#
_symmetry.space_group_name_H-M   'P 1'
#
loop_
_entity.id
_entity.type
_entity.pdbx_description
1 polymer ?
#
loop_
_entity_poly.entity_id
_entity_poly.type
_entity_poly.pdbx_seq_one_letter_code
_entity_poly.pdbx_strand_id
1 'polypeptide(L)'
;MAFAETNPAASSLPNGDCGRPRARPGGNRVTVVLGAQWGDEGKGKVVDLLAQDADIVCRCQGGNNAGHTVVVDSVEYDFHLLPSGIINPNVTAFIGKFKNYYTNVQLNVSVLPFLLGLEGWEKRLIISDRAHIVFDFHQAADGIQEQQRQEQAGKNLGTTKKGIGPVYSSKAARSGLRMCDLVSDFDGFSERFKVLANQYKSIYPTLEIDIEGELQKLKVSLKAYRPKRTWHV
;
A
#
# COMPACT_ATOMS: atom_id res chain seq x y z
N MET A 1 57.41 22.17 50.38
CA MET A 1 56.54 21.00 50.57
C MET A 1 55.45 21.10 49.50
N ALA A 2 55.64 20.51 48.32
CA ALA A 2 55.31 19.09 48.00
C ALA A 2 53.84 18.80 48.41
N PHE A 3 52.92 18.44 47.53
CA PHE A 3 53.03 17.42 46.47
C PHE A 3 52.16 17.74 45.23
N ALA A 4 52.70 17.37 44.07
CA ALA A 4 51.99 17.10 42.85
C ALA A 4 51.61 15.61 42.82
N GLU A 5 50.41 15.27 42.33
CA GLU A 5 50.03 13.91 41.89
C GLU A 5 48.84 14.09 40.90
N THR A 6 49.11 14.23 39.60
CA THR A 6 49.07 13.18 38.57
C THR A 6 47.71 12.48 38.43
N ASN A 7 46.97 12.95 37.43
CA ASN A 7 45.83 12.28 36.81
C ASN A 7 46.29 11.06 36.00
N PRO A 8 45.77 9.84 36.21
CA PRO A 8 45.86 8.78 35.22
C PRO A 8 44.50 8.60 34.55
N ALA A 9 44.45 8.94 33.26
CA ALA A 9 43.44 8.40 32.35
C ALA A 9 43.80 6.95 32.01
N ALA A 10 42.89 6.01 32.32
CA ALA A 10 42.76 4.70 31.68
C ALA A 10 41.40 4.10 32.11
N SER A 11 40.35 4.31 31.33
CA SER A 11 39.85 3.36 30.32
C SER A 11 38.93 2.27 30.90
N SER A 12 37.64 2.57 30.93
CA SER A 12 36.59 1.57 30.70
C SER A 12 35.59 2.19 29.72
N LEU A 13 35.65 1.78 28.46
CA LEU A 13 34.67 2.14 27.45
C LEU A 13 33.28 1.71 27.94
N PRO A 14 32.30 2.61 28.14
CA PRO A 14 30.92 2.17 28.24
C PRO A 14 30.49 1.75 26.84
N ASN A 15 30.02 0.50 26.76
CA ASN A 15 29.40 -0.11 25.59
C ASN A 15 28.56 0.91 24.82
N GLY A 16 28.73 0.91 23.48
CA GLY A 16 28.01 1.76 22.55
C GLY A 16 26.51 1.48 22.53
N ASP A 17 25.81 1.84 23.59
CA ASP A 17 24.38 2.08 23.56
C ASP A 17 24.18 3.43 22.87
N CYS A 18 23.89 3.38 21.57
CA CYS A 18 23.43 4.50 20.78
C CYS A 18 22.03 4.88 21.28
N GLY A 19 21.95 5.45 22.49
CA GLY A 19 20.70 5.76 23.16
C GLY A 19 19.78 6.56 22.25
N ARG A 20 18.67 5.94 21.83
CA ARG A 20 17.59 6.64 21.13
C ARG A 20 17.21 7.85 22.00
N PRO A 21 17.04 9.07 21.42
CA PRO A 21 16.54 10.20 22.17
C PRO A 21 15.22 9.80 22.83
N ARG A 22 15.13 9.84 24.17
CA ARG A 22 13.89 9.48 24.88
C ARG A 22 12.73 10.32 24.33
N ALA A 23 11.58 9.68 24.10
CA ALA A 23 10.35 10.36 23.69
C ALA A 23 10.03 11.49 24.67
N ARG A 24 9.65 12.66 24.15
CA ARG A 24 9.02 13.69 24.98
C ARG A 24 7.83 13.03 25.67
N PRO A 25 7.60 13.26 26.98
CA PRO A 25 6.48 12.64 27.66
C PRO A 25 5.18 13.11 27.01
N GLY A 26 4.39 12.17 26.47
CA GLY A 26 3.01 12.42 26.03
C GLY A 26 2.71 12.49 24.53
N GLY A 27 3.63 12.11 23.62
CA GLY A 27 3.34 12.09 22.18
C GLY A 27 3.65 10.74 21.53
N ASN A 28 2.71 10.22 20.73
CA ASN A 28 2.98 9.08 19.85
C ASN A 28 4.09 9.46 18.84
N ARG A 29 5.05 8.56 18.64
CA ARG A 29 6.12 8.73 17.65
C ARG A 29 5.82 7.95 16.39
N VAL A 30 6.01 8.58 15.23
CA VAL A 30 5.88 7.93 13.93
C VAL A 30 7.27 7.75 13.33
N THR A 31 7.64 6.50 13.05
CA THR A 31 8.86 6.16 12.31
C THR A 31 8.52 6.02 10.83
N VAL A 32 9.29 6.65 9.96
CA VAL A 32 9.07 6.64 8.51
C VAL A 32 10.29 6.05 7.81
N VAL A 33 10.06 5.07 6.94
CA VAL A 33 11.08 4.51 6.04
C VAL A 33 10.86 5.07 4.65
N LEU A 34 11.84 5.82 4.13
CA LEU A 34 11.80 6.45 2.81
C LEU A 34 12.93 5.93 1.93
N GLY A 35 12.67 5.82 0.64
CA GLY A 35 13.71 5.53 -0.35
C GLY A 35 14.48 6.80 -0.65
N ALA A 36 15.80 6.69 -0.67
CA ALA A 36 16.68 7.82 -1.00
C ALA A 36 16.99 7.89 -2.50
N GLN A 37 16.64 6.86 -3.27
CA GLN A 37 16.95 6.72 -4.69
C GLN A 37 15.65 6.42 -5.48
N TRP A 38 15.78 5.74 -6.63
CA TRP A 38 14.69 5.39 -7.54
C TRP A 38 14.13 3.98 -7.30
N GLY A 39 14.03 3.56 -6.04
CA GLY A 39 13.47 2.24 -5.69
C GLY A 39 14.52 1.17 -5.42
N ASP A 40 14.03 -0.01 -5.04
CA ASP A 40 14.81 -1.23 -4.79
C ASP A 40 15.98 -1.11 -3.80
N GLU A 41 15.93 -0.14 -2.87
CA GLU A 41 16.96 0.05 -1.84
C GLU A 41 16.85 -0.97 -0.68
N GLY A 42 15.98 -1.97 -0.79
CA GLY A 42 15.74 -2.94 0.28
C GLY A 42 14.92 -2.41 1.46
N LYS A 43 14.10 -1.36 1.24
CA LYS A 43 13.26 -0.72 2.27
C LYS A 43 12.41 -1.72 3.05
N GLY A 44 11.89 -2.75 2.38
CA GLY A 44 11.03 -3.73 3.01
C GLY A 44 11.74 -4.50 4.14
N LYS A 45 13.02 -4.83 3.98
CA LYS A 45 13.81 -5.47 5.05
C LYS A 45 13.96 -4.57 6.29
N VAL A 46 14.11 -3.26 6.07
CA VAL A 46 14.15 -2.27 7.16
C VAL A 46 12.78 -2.15 7.83
N VAL A 47 11.69 -2.15 7.03
CA VAL A 47 10.32 -2.13 7.55
C VAL A 47 10.05 -3.37 8.40
N ASP A 48 10.48 -4.56 7.98
CA ASP A 48 10.29 -5.80 8.76
C ASP A 48 11.00 -5.76 10.10
N LEU A 49 12.25 -5.27 10.13
CA LEU A 49 13.01 -5.09 11.36
C LEU A 49 12.30 -4.13 12.33
N LEU A 50 11.78 -3.02 11.81
CA LEU A 50 11.07 -2.02 12.62
C LEU A 50 9.66 -2.47 13.02
N ALA A 51 9.04 -3.37 12.25
CA ALA A 51 7.69 -3.88 12.52
C ALA A 51 7.62 -4.81 13.74
N GLN A 52 8.76 -5.30 14.25
CA GLN A 52 8.80 -6.11 15.47
C GLN A 52 8.35 -5.32 16.72
N ASP A 53 8.72 -4.03 16.78
CA ASP A 53 8.44 -3.14 17.91
C ASP A 53 7.28 -2.17 17.66
N ALA A 54 6.58 -2.29 16.52
CA ALA A 54 5.53 -1.36 16.12
C ALA A 54 4.14 -1.86 16.53
N ASP A 55 3.26 -0.96 16.99
CA ASP A 55 1.85 -1.29 17.19
C ASP A 55 1.06 -1.28 15.87
N ILE A 56 1.43 -0.37 14.97
CA ILE A 56 0.75 -0.13 13.70
C ILE A 56 1.79 0.02 12.59
N VAL A 57 1.61 -0.75 11.52
CA VAL A 57 2.42 -0.62 10.30
C VAL A 57 1.52 -0.13 9.18
N CYS A 58 1.90 0.98 8.55
CA CYS A 58 1.07 1.64 7.56
C CYS A 58 1.75 1.78 6.19
N ARG A 59 0.95 1.70 5.13
CA ARG A 59 1.33 2.17 3.79
C ARG A 59 0.53 3.42 3.43
N CYS A 60 1.24 4.54 3.29
CA CYS A 60 0.62 5.86 3.13
C CYS A 60 0.35 6.23 1.67
N GLN A 61 1.17 5.74 0.72
CA GLN A 61 1.22 6.17 -0.68
C GLN A 61 1.47 4.97 -1.63
N GLY A 62 1.25 5.20 -2.92
CA GLY A 62 1.54 4.25 -3.99
C GLY A 62 0.44 3.20 -4.20
N GLY A 63 0.82 2.07 -4.79
CA GLY A 63 -0.08 0.93 -4.99
C GLY A 63 0.71 -0.37 -5.05
N ASN A 64 0.31 -1.30 -5.91
CA ASN A 64 0.94 -2.62 -6.09
C ASN A 64 2.32 -2.52 -6.80
N ASN A 65 2.88 -1.32 -7.02
CA ASN A 65 4.13 -1.16 -7.75
C ASN A 65 5.38 -1.60 -6.97
N ALA A 66 5.30 -1.66 -5.64
CA ALA A 66 6.39 -2.12 -4.80
C ALA A 66 6.04 -3.48 -4.19
N GLY A 67 6.77 -4.51 -4.60
CA GLY A 67 6.78 -5.84 -3.99
C GLY A 67 7.82 -5.90 -2.89
N HIS A 68 7.52 -6.65 -1.83
CA HIS A 68 8.50 -6.96 -0.79
C HIS A 68 8.31 -8.41 -0.36
N THR A 69 9.33 -9.22 -0.62
CA THR A 69 9.33 -10.63 -0.24
C THR A 69 9.96 -10.81 1.14
N VAL A 70 9.25 -11.47 2.05
CA VAL A 70 9.72 -11.84 3.38
C VAL A 70 9.80 -13.36 3.45
N VAL A 71 10.84 -13.89 4.09
CA VAL A 71 10.95 -15.33 4.36
C VAL A 71 10.82 -15.56 5.85
N VAL A 72 9.84 -16.37 6.27
CA VAL A 72 9.63 -16.76 7.67
C VAL A 72 9.54 -18.27 7.71
N ASP A 73 10.35 -18.90 8.57
CA ASP A 73 10.36 -20.37 8.75
C ASP A 73 10.44 -21.17 7.43
N SER A 74 11.26 -20.69 6.49
CA SER A 74 11.44 -21.26 5.13
C SER A 74 10.22 -21.13 4.20
N VAL A 75 9.24 -20.31 4.54
CA VAL A 75 8.11 -19.94 3.69
C VAL A 75 8.33 -18.53 3.16
N GLU A 76 8.20 -18.35 1.83
CA GLU A 76 8.31 -17.05 1.17
C GLU A 76 6.94 -16.36 1.06
N TYR A 77 6.89 -15.09 1.45
CA TYR A 77 5.71 -14.23 1.48
C TYR A 77 5.94 -13.00 0.60
N ASP A 78 5.20 -12.85 -0.49
CA ASP A 78 5.34 -11.69 -1.38
C ASP A 78 4.25 -10.62 -1.14
N PHE A 79 4.65 -9.47 -0.58
CA PHE A 79 3.75 -8.38 -0.20
C PHE A 79 3.77 -7.22 -1.19
N HIS A 80 2.81 -7.22 -2.11
CA HIS A 80 2.64 -6.11 -3.04
C HIS A 80 1.74 -4.98 -2.54
N LEU A 81 0.67 -5.33 -1.81
CA LEU A 81 -0.30 -4.35 -1.31
C LEU A 81 -0.32 -4.30 0.23
N LEU A 82 -0.32 -5.45 0.90
CA LEU A 82 -0.36 -5.47 2.36
C LEU A 82 0.96 -4.92 2.95
N PRO A 83 0.92 -4.19 4.07
CA PRO A 83 2.14 -3.91 4.82
C PRO A 83 2.74 -5.23 5.34
N SER A 84 4.05 -5.44 5.16
CA SER A 84 4.72 -6.70 5.53
C SER A 84 4.66 -7.00 7.03
N GLY A 85 4.51 -5.97 7.86
CA GLY A 85 4.26 -6.11 9.30
C GLY A 85 2.99 -6.89 9.66
N ILE A 86 2.10 -7.21 8.70
CA ILE A 86 0.94 -8.07 8.94
C ILE A 86 1.31 -9.49 9.43
N ILE A 87 2.54 -9.93 9.15
CA ILE A 87 3.09 -11.19 9.66
C ILE A 87 3.08 -11.23 11.19
N ASN A 88 3.41 -10.11 11.84
CA ASN A 88 3.38 -10.03 13.29
C ASN A 88 1.92 -10.04 13.76
N PRO A 89 1.49 -11.02 14.57
CA PRO A 89 0.10 -11.15 15.02
C PRO A 89 -0.34 -9.98 15.93
N ASN A 90 0.61 -9.27 16.55
CA ASN A 90 0.31 -8.13 17.43
C ASN A 90 0.18 -6.80 16.68
N VAL A 91 0.60 -6.75 15.40
CA VAL A 91 0.59 -5.52 14.60
C VAL A 91 -0.77 -5.32 13.93
N THR A 92 -1.24 -4.07 13.94
CA THR A 92 -2.35 -3.63 13.08
C THR A 92 -1.81 -3.12 11.75
N ALA A 93 -2.29 -3.68 10.64
CA ALA A 93 -1.90 -3.28 9.29
C ALA A 93 -2.86 -2.19 8.78
N PHE A 94 -2.33 -1.02 8.44
CA PHE A 94 -3.13 0.11 7.94
C PHE A 94 -2.82 0.47 6.49
N ILE A 95 -3.85 0.61 5.67
CA ILE A 95 -3.77 1.09 4.29
C ILE A 95 -4.37 2.50 4.22
N GLY A 96 -3.53 3.50 3.95
CA GLY A 96 -3.92 4.91 3.94
C GLY A 96 -4.59 5.41 2.65
N LYS A 97 -5.06 6.65 2.72
CA LYS A 97 -5.86 7.40 1.72
C LYS A 97 -5.29 7.48 0.29
N PHE A 98 -3.98 7.37 0.12
CA PHE A 98 -3.34 7.47 -1.19
C PHE A 98 -2.96 6.12 -1.79
N LYS A 99 -3.45 5.03 -1.19
CA LYS A 99 -3.34 3.72 -1.79
C LYS A 99 -4.38 3.58 -2.89
N ASN A 100 -3.89 3.23 -4.06
CA ASN A 100 -4.69 2.78 -5.19
C ASN A 100 -5.12 1.31 -4.91
N TYR A 101 -6.40 1.11 -4.60
CA TYR A 101 -7.04 -0.14 -4.20
C TYR A 101 -7.55 -0.90 -5.42
N TYR A 102 -6.92 -2.00 -5.80
CA TYR A 102 -7.32 -2.76 -6.98
C TYR A 102 -8.61 -3.54 -6.74
N THR A 103 -9.58 -3.35 -7.63
CA THR A 103 -10.88 -4.05 -7.58
C THR A 103 -11.01 -5.24 -8.48
N ASN A 104 -10.02 -5.48 -9.33
CA ASN A 104 -9.82 -6.80 -9.89
C ASN A 104 -8.74 -7.51 -9.10
N VAL A 105 -9.20 -8.52 -8.35
CA VAL A 105 -8.52 -9.81 -8.26
C VAL A 105 -7.00 -9.73 -8.11
N GLN A 106 -6.55 -9.16 -7.00
CA GLN A 106 -5.23 -9.47 -6.40
C GLN A 106 -5.09 -8.98 -4.96
N LEU A 107 -6.16 -8.46 -4.37
CA LEU A 107 -6.50 -8.95 -3.05
C LEU A 107 -6.96 -10.39 -3.20
N ASN A 108 -6.00 -11.29 -3.11
CA ASN A 108 -6.22 -12.67 -2.71
C ASN A 108 -6.84 -12.70 -1.28
N VAL A 109 -7.89 -11.94 -0.96
CA VAL A 109 -8.60 -12.10 0.32
C VAL A 109 -9.13 -13.54 0.44
N SER A 110 -9.37 -14.20 -0.70
CA SER A 110 -9.68 -15.64 -0.77
C SER A 110 -8.47 -16.59 -0.87
N VAL A 111 -7.26 -16.12 -1.22
CA VAL A 111 -6.08 -16.99 -1.46
C VAL A 111 -4.93 -16.74 -0.46
N LEU A 112 -4.93 -15.59 0.23
CA LEU A 112 -4.05 -15.23 1.35
C LEU A 112 -4.23 -16.13 2.58
N PRO A 113 -5.45 -16.61 2.94
CA PRO A 113 -5.60 -17.50 4.09
C PRO A 113 -4.91 -18.87 3.86
N PHE A 114 -4.95 -19.36 2.62
CA PHE A 114 -4.41 -20.67 2.26
C PHE A 114 -2.90 -20.65 2.00
N LEU A 115 -2.35 -19.52 1.51
CA LEU A 115 -0.93 -19.38 1.18
C LEU A 115 -0.06 -18.87 2.34
N LEU A 116 -0.64 -18.21 3.37
CA LEU A 116 0.17 -17.52 4.38
C LEU A 116 0.09 -18.10 5.80
N GLY A 117 -0.89 -18.96 6.13
CA GLY A 117 -1.06 -19.46 7.51
C GLY A 117 -1.31 -18.35 8.56
N LEU A 118 -1.59 -17.11 8.12
CA LEU A 118 -1.77 -15.96 8.98
C LEU A 118 -3.21 -15.93 9.51
N GLU A 119 -3.50 -16.68 10.55
CA GLU A 119 -4.84 -16.64 11.17
C GLU A 119 -5.17 -15.24 11.72
N GLY A 120 -6.43 -14.82 11.56
CA GLY A 120 -6.94 -13.57 12.17
C GLY A 120 -6.46 -12.26 11.55
N TRP A 121 -5.75 -12.29 10.41
CA TRP A 121 -5.28 -11.09 9.70
C TRP A 121 -6.40 -10.10 9.34
N GLU A 122 -7.59 -10.61 8.97
CA GLU A 122 -8.76 -9.80 8.61
C GLU A 122 -9.22 -8.85 9.72
N LYS A 123 -9.00 -9.23 10.98
CA LYS A 123 -9.37 -8.41 12.15
C LYS A 123 -8.38 -7.27 12.39
N ARG A 124 -7.17 -7.37 11.82
CA ARG A 124 -6.04 -6.46 12.01
C ARG A 124 -5.76 -5.60 10.77
N LEU A 125 -6.35 -5.93 9.63
CA LEU A 125 -6.28 -5.12 8.42
C LEU A 125 -7.31 -4.01 8.46
N ILE A 126 -6.84 -2.79 8.29
CA ILE A 126 -7.67 -1.59 8.24
C ILE A 126 -7.38 -0.85 6.94
N ILE A 127 -8.43 -0.56 6.19
CA ILE A 127 -8.34 0.24 4.96
C ILE A 127 -9.07 1.56 5.16
N SER A 128 -8.42 2.65 4.81
CA SER A 128 -9.02 3.98 4.78
C SER A 128 -10.20 4.00 3.80
N ASP A 129 -11.32 4.53 4.27
CA ASP A 129 -12.52 4.81 3.47
C ASP A 129 -12.23 5.76 2.29
N ARG A 130 -11.23 6.65 2.42
CA ARG A 130 -10.83 7.59 1.38
C ARG A 130 -9.82 7.03 0.35
N ALA A 131 -9.43 5.76 0.47
CA ALA A 131 -8.58 5.11 -0.52
C ALA A 131 -9.27 5.08 -1.89
N HIS A 132 -8.53 5.42 -2.96
CA HIS A 132 -9.06 5.39 -4.32
C HIS A 132 -8.97 3.99 -4.90
N ILE A 133 -9.88 3.67 -5.82
CA ILE A 133 -10.01 2.35 -6.40
C ILE A 133 -9.35 2.29 -7.79
N VAL A 134 -8.63 1.20 -8.08
CA VAL A 134 -8.06 0.81 -9.37
C VAL A 134 -8.91 -0.27 -10.00
N PHE A 135 -9.56 0.08 -11.09
CA PHE A 135 -10.31 -0.85 -11.93
C PHE A 135 -9.43 -1.48 -13.01
N ASP A 136 -9.90 -2.53 -13.68
CA ASP A 136 -9.10 -3.18 -14.74
C ASP A 136 -8.86 -2.26 -15.91
N PHE A 137 -9.88 -1.46 -16.25
CA PHE A 137 -9.75 -0.47 -17.30
C PHE A 137 -8.66 0.59 -17.01
N HIS A 138 -8.31 0.84 -15.74
CA HIS A 138 -7.17 1.69 -15.42
C HIS A 138 -5.84 1.01 -15.78
N GLN A 139 -5.71 -0.30 -15.57
CA GLN A 139 -4.50 -1.06 -15.95
C GLN A 139 -4.35 -1.12 -17.46
N ALA A 140 -5.45 -1.44 -18.16
CA ALA A 140 -5.48 -1.47 -19.61
C ALA A 140 -5.19 -0.09 -20.21
N ALA A 141 -5.73 0.99 -19.64
CA ALA A 141 -5.42 2.35 -20.07
C ALA A 141 -3.94 2.73 -19.88
N ASP A 142 -3.29 2.28 -18.80
CA ASP A 142 -1.84 2.49 -18.57
C ASP A 142 -1.01 1.78 -19.65
N GLY A 143 -1.37 0.53 -19.98
CA GLY A 143 -0.74 -0.21 -21.07
C GLY A 143 -0.89 0.47 -22.43
N ILE A 144 -2.09 0.96 -22.76
CA ILE A 144 -2.36 1.68 -24.03
C ILE A 144 -1.58 3.00 -24.09
N GLN A 145 -1.56 3.79 -23.02
CA GLN A 145 -0.80 5.05 -22.98
C GLN A 145 0.69 4.83 -23.23
N GLU A 146 1.25 3.76 -22.67
CA GLU A 146 2.65 3.43 -22.85
C GLU A 146 2.97 3.03 -24.30
N GLN A 147 2.10 2.21 -24.92
CA GLN A 147 2.24 1.84 -26.33
C GLN A 147 2.11 3.05 -27.25
N GLN A 148 1.09 3.90 -27.05
CA GLN A 148 0.91 5.10 -27.87
C GLN A 148 2.11 6.04 -27.76
N ARG A 149 2.69 6.18 -26.57
CA ARG A 149 3.90 6.99 -26.36
C ARG A 149 5.10 6.40 -27.09
N GLN A 150 5.23 5.07 -27.10
CA GLN A 150 6.26 4.37 -27.87
C GLN A 150 6.13 4.69 -29.37
N GLU A 151 4.91 4.57 -29.91
CA GLU A 151 4.64 4.77 -31.33
C GLU A 151 4.84 6.24 -31.75
N GLN A 152 4.44 7.19 -30.92
CA GLN A 152 4.50 8.62 -31.24
C GLN A 152 5.88 9.25 -31.00
N ALA A 153 6.53 8.90 -29.89
CA ALA A 153 7.75 9.56 -29.42
C ALA A 153 9.00 8.67 -29.46
N GLY A 154 8.86 7.40 -29.87
CA GLY A 154 9.94 6.41 -29.86
C GLY A 154 10.47 6.10 -28.45
N LYS A 155 9.74 6.46 -27.41
CA LYS A 155 10.18 6.39 -26.01
C LYS A 155 9.05 5.93 -25.10
N ASN A 156 9.40 5.08 -24.14
CA ASN A 156 8.49 4.59 -23.11
C ASN A 156 8.85 5.26 -21.78
N LEU A 157 7.88 5.44 -20.90
CA LEU A 157 8.15 5.90 -19.54
C LEU A 157 8.70 4.78 -18.64
N GLY A 158 8.48 3.52 -19.02
CA GLY A 158 8.71 2.34 -18.20
C GLY A 158 7.64 2.19 -17.12
N THR A 159 6.35 2.44 -17.43
CA THR A 159 5.31 2.26 -16.42
C THR A 159 5.18 0.79 -16.01
N THR A 160 4.75 0.54 -14.77
CA THR A 160 4.51 -0.83 -14.29
C THR A 160 3.27 -1.46 -14.90
N LYS A 161 2.51 -0.71 -15.73
CA LYS A 161 1.23 -1.10 -16.35
C LYS A 161 0.18 -1.56 -15.35
N LYS A 162 0.33 -1.20 -14.08
CA LYS A 162 -0.62 -1.52 -13.02
C LYS A 162 -1.71 -0.44 -12.90
N GLY A 163 -1.84 0.55 -13.78
CA GLY A 163 -2.94 1.51 -13.70
C GLY A 163 -2.81 2.58 -12.62
N ILE A 164 -1.62 2.73 -12.01
CA ILE A 164 -1.38 3.73 -10.96
C ILE A 164 -1.50 5.15 -11.50
N GLY A 165 -0.92 5.42 -12.66
CA GLY A 165 -1.02 6.72 -13.34
C GLY A 165 -2.48 7.10 -13.60
N PRO A 166 -3.26 6.28 -14.34
CA PRO A 166 -4.67 6.54 -14.60
C PRO A 166 -5.52 6.79 -13.35
N VAL A 167 -5.29 6.06 -12.25
CA VAL A 167 -6.04 6.30 -11.00
C VAL A 167 -5.70 7.65 -10.37
N TYR A 168 -4.42 8.03 -10.35
CA TYR A 168 -4.04 9.36 -9.86
C TYR A 168 -4.59 10.46 -10.77
N SER A 169 -4.69 10.23 -12.09
CA SER A 169 -5.37 11.14 -13.01
C SER A 169 -6.85 11.28 -12.69
N SER A 170 -7.58 10.17 -12.50
CA SER A 170 -8.99 10.18 -12.08
C SER A 170 -9.19 10.87 -10.73
N LYS A 171 -8.25 10.69 -9.79
CA LYS A 171 -8.22 11.39 -8.49
C LYS A 171 -8.05 12.90 -8.66
N ALA A 172 -7.09 13.32 -9.49
CA ALA A 172 -6.85 14.74 -9.78
C ALA A 172 -8.07 15.38 -10.48
N ALA A 173 -8.69 14.65 -11.39
CA ALA A 173 -9.93 15.04 -12.08
C ALA A 173 -11.18 14.99 -11.18
N ARG A 174 -11.07 14.47 -9.94
CA ARG A 174 -12.19 14.29 -8.98
C ARG A 174 -13.29 13.35 -9.50
N SER A 175 -13.03 12.58 -10.55
CA SER A 175 -13.91 11.55 -11.10
C SER A 175 -13.65 10.16 -10.52
N GLY A 176 -12.52 9.98 -9.82
CA GLY A 176 -12.14 8.73 -9.19
C GLY A 176 -13.14 8.27 -8.11
N LEU A 177 -13.25 6.94 -7.99
CA LEU A 177 -14.09 6.28 -6.99
C LEU A 177 -13.26 5.80 -5.81
N ARG A 178 -13.85 5.86 -4.61
CA ARG A 178 -13.17 5.53 -3.35
C ARG A 178 -13.89 4.40 -2.61
N MET A 179 -13.23 3.83 -1.61
CA MET A 179 -13.82 2.78 -0.78
C MET A 179 -15.07 3.22 -0.03
N CYS A 180 -15.15 4.48 0.40
CA CYS A 180 -16.34 5.03 1.03
C CYS A 180 -17.54 4.99 0.06
N ASP A 181 -17.31 5.34 -1.21
CA ASP A 181 -18.35 5.35 -2.24
C ASP A 181 -18.86 3.90 -2.47
N LEU A 182 -17.95 2.91 -2.50
CA LEU A 182 -18.29 1.49 -2.68
C LEU A 182 -19.08 0.90 -1.48
N VAL A 183 -18.74 1.30 -0.25
CA VAL A 183 -19.30 0.71 0.98
C VAL A 183 -20.62 1.37 1.38
N SER A 184 -20.81 2.67 1.09
CA SER A 184 -21.99 3.42 1.55
C SER A 184 -23.23 3.18 0.69
N ASP A 185 -23.10 3.32 -0.63
CA ASP A 185 -24.21 3.27 -1.58
C ASP A 185 -23.72 2.61 -2.87
N PHE A 186 -24.02 1.30 -2.99
CA PHE A 186 -23.57 0.51 -4.13
C PHE A 186 -24.27 0.92 -5.43
N ASP A 187 -25.51 1.39 -5.37
CA ASP A 187 -26.27 1.75 -6.55
C ASP A 187 -25.74 3.07 -7.13
N GLY A 188 -25.57 4.09 -6.29
CA GLY A 188 -24.92 5.35 -6.69
C GLY A 188 -23.44 5.16 -7.10
N PHE A 189 -22.72 4.24 -6.46
CA PHE A 189 -21.39 3.83 -6.91
C PHE A 189 -21.42 3.23 -8.33
N SER A 190 -22.40 2.35 -8.61
CA SER A 190 -22.52 1.66 -9.90
C SER A 190 -22.79 2.64 -11.04
N GLU A 191 -23.62 3.66 -10.81
CA GLU A 191 -23.85 4.73 -11.79
C GLU A 191 -22.57 5.52 -12.07
N ARG A 192 -21.86 5.95 -11.03
CA ARG A 192 -20.61 6.70 -11.19
C ARG A 192 -19.51 5.85 -11.84
N PHE A 193 -19.47 4.54 -11.55
CA PHE A 193 -18.58 3.59 -12.20
C PHE A 193 -18.85 3.50 -13.70
N LYS A 194 -20.14 3.39 -14.10
CA LYS A 194 -20.55 3.39 -15.51
C LYS A 194 -20.12 4.65 -16.23
N VAL A 195 -20.32 5.81 -15.60
CA VAL A 195 -19.87 7.11 -16.14
C VAL A 195 -18.34 7.13 -16.32
N LEU A 196 -17.58 6.71 -15.31
CA LEU A 196 -16.12 6.67 -15.39
C LEU A 196 -15.62 5.70 -16.46
N ALA A 197 -16.18 4.49 -16.52
CA ALA A 197 -15.84 3.49 -17.53
C ALA A 197 -16.11 4.00 -18.96
N ASN A 198 -17.26 4.65 -19.17
CA ASN A 198 -17.61 5.23 -20.47
C ASN A 198 -16.68 6.39 -20.85
N GLN A 199 -16.26 7.22 -19.89
CA GLN A 199 -15.24 8.25 -20.14
C GLN A 199 -13.92 7.62 -20.63
N TYR A 200 -13.48 6.53 -19.99
CA TYR A 200 -12.28 5.82 -20.41
C TYR A 200 -12.42 5.18 -21.80
N LYS A 201 -13.60 4.63 -22.15
CA LYS A 201 -13.88 4.14 -23.52
C LYS A 201 -13.81 5.25 -24.56
N SER A 202 -14.32 6.44 -24.24
CA SER A 202 -14.26 7.59 -25.16
C SER A 202 -12.83 8.08 -25.39
N ILE A 203 -11.97 8.02 -24.36
CA ILE A 203 -10.56 8.42 -24.47
C ILE A 203 -9.74 7.34 -25.19
N TYR A 204 -10.04 6.06 -24.92
CA TYR A 204 -9.34 4.91 -25.49
C TYR A 204 -10.35 4.00 -26.22
N PRO A 205 -10.60 4.23 -27.52
CA PRO A 205 -11.60 3.48 -28.27
C PRO A 205 -11.33 1.96 -28.38
N THR A 206 -10.07 1.56 -28.22
CA THR A 206 -9.64 0.15 -28.22
C THR A 206 -9.87 -0.55 -26.88
N LEU A 207 -10.37 0.16 -25.87
CA LEU A 207 -10.54 -0.36 -24.52
C LEU A 207 -11.87 -1.11 -24.40
N GLU A 208 -11.78 -2.43 -24.28
CA GLU A 208 -12.91 -3.25 -23.92
C GLU A 208 -13.09 -3.26 -22.39
N ILE A 209 -14.29 -2.92 -21.93
CA ILE A 209 -14.64 -2.94 -20.49
C ILE A 209 -15.94 -3.71 -20.34
N ASP A 210 -15.87 -4.82 -19.61
CA ASP A 210 -17.03 -5.55 -19.10
C ASP A 210 -17.55 -4.90 -17.82
N ILE A 211 -18.39 -3.89 -18.01
CA ILE A 211 -18.92 -3.06 -16.92
C ILE A 211 -19.72 -3.89 -15.92
N GLU A 212 -20.62 -4.74 -16.40
CA GLU A 212 -21.53 -5.50 -15.54
C GLU A 212 -20.78 -6.63 -14.82
N GLY A 213 -19.83 -7.30 -15.49
CA GLY A 213 -18.97 -8.30 -14.86
C GLY A 213 -18.07 -7.70 -13.78
N GLU A 214 -17.47 -6.53 -14.02
CA GLU A 214 -16.67 -5.83 -12.99
C GLU A 214 -17.52 -5.41 -11.79
N LEU A 215 -18.72 -4.84 -12.01
CA LEU A 215 -19.65 -4.50 -10.93
C LEU A 215 -20.08 -5.72 -10.12
N GLN A 216 -20.30 -6.86 -10.77
CA GLN A 216 -20.65 -8.10 -10.07
C GLN A 216 -19.48 -8.62 -9.22
N LYS A 217 -18.24 -8.60 -9.74
CA LYS A 217 -17.03 -8.95 -8.98
C LYS A 217 -16.85 -8.03 -7.76
N LEU A 218 -17.09 -6.73 -7.94
CA LEU A 218 -17.06 -5.73 -6.87
C LEU A 218 -18.07 -6.02 -5.78
N LYS A 219 -19.30 -6.38 -6.16
CA LYS A 219 -20.38 -6.72 -5.23
C LYS A 219 -20.06 -7.97 -4.41
N VAL A 220 -19.48 -8.99 -5.03
CA VAL A 220 -19.01 -10.21 -4.35
C VAL A 220 -17.88 -9.88 -3.38
N SER A 221 -16.90 -9.11 -3.83
CA SER A 221 -15.75 -8.70 -3.01
C SER A 221 -16.17 -7.85 -1.81
N LEU A 222 -17.15 -6.96 -1.97
CA LEU A 222 -17.70 -6.14 -0.89
C LEU A 222 -18.39 -7.00 0.20
N LYS A 223 -19.12 -8.04 -0.20
CA LYS A 223 -19.76 -8.98 0.74
C LYS A 223 -18.72 -9.73 1.57
N ALA A 224 -17.61 -10.15 0.95
CA ALA A 224 -16.51 -10.81 1.63
C ALA A 224 -15.73 -9.85 2.55
N TYR A 225 -15.55 -8.60 2.11
CA TYR A 225 -14.72 -7.62 2.81
C TYR A 225 -15.40 -6.93 3.99
N ARG A 226 -16.75 -6.97 4.08
CA ARG A 226 -17.59 -6.11 4.95
C ARG A 226 -16.89 -5.73 6.27
N PRO A 227 -16.26 -4.53 6.32
CA PRO A 227 -15.26 -4.24 7.33
C PRO A 227 -15.92 -4.12 8.69
N LYS A 228 -15.39 -4.84 9.68
CA LYS A 228 -15.83 -4.68 11.08
C LYS A 228 -15.32 -3.37 11.70
N ARG A 229 -14.33 -2.70 11.08
CA ARG A 229 -13.77 -1.40 11.50
C ARG A 229 -13.26 -0.59 10.28
N THR A 230 -13.90 0.54 9.98
CA THR A 230 -13.33 1.58 9.10
C THR A 230 -12.89 2.75 9.95
N TRP A 231 -11.69 3.28 9.72
CA TRP A 231 -11.25 4.51 10.36
C TRP A 231 -11.48 5.68 9.41
N HIS A 232 -12.27 6.65 9.85
CA HIS A 232 -12.43 7.94 9.19
C HIS A 232 -11.22 8.81 9.53
N VAL A 233 -10.16 8.78 8.71
CA VAL A 233 -8.97 9.62 8.89
C VAL A 233 -8.74 10.50 7.67
#